data_AF-A0A2M8NN63-F1
#
_entry.id   AF-A0A2M8NN63-F1
#
_cell.length_a   1.000
_cell.length_b   1.000
_cell.length_c   1.000
_cell.angle_alpha   90.00
_cell.angle_beta   90.00
_cell.angle_gamma   90.00
#
_symmetry.space_group_name_H-M   'P 1'
#
loop_
_entity.id
_entity.type
_entity.pdbx_description
1 polymer ?
#
loop_
_entity_poly.entity_id
_entity_poly.type
_entity_poly.pdbx_seq_one_letter_code
_entity_poly.pdbx_strand_id
1 'polypeptide(L)'
;YETTVNPRGVAENDVWNIQLLNSQSKERLGYPSQKPEALLERIIMASSNEGDVVLDAYCGCGTTVAVAERLKRHWSGIDITYQSISLILQRLEKQYGEDILKQIMLNGIPRDFASAKALAQKKDDRLRKEFEKWAILTYT
;
A
#
# COMPACT_ATOMS: atom_id res chain seq x y z
N TYR A 1 21.59 35.15 -28.24
CA TYR A 1 21.25 34.69 -26.89
C TYR A 1 21.78 33.28 -26.73
N GLU A 2 22.70 33.04 -25.80
CA GLU A 2 23.13 31.69 -25.44
C GLU A 2 22.10 31.08 -24.50
N THR A 3 21.44 30.00 -24.93
CA THR A 3 20.55 29.21 -24.10
C THR A 3 21.39 28.29 -23.23
N THR A 4 21.61 28.66 -21.97
CA THR A 4 22.22 27.77 -20.98
C THR A 4 21.19 26.73 -20.55
N VAL A 5 21.44 25.45 -20.87
CA VAL A 5 20.61 24.33 -20.42
C VAL A 5 20.79 24.14 -18.91
N ASN A 6 19.70 24.03 -18.16
CA ASN A 6 19.78 23.69 -16.74
C ASN A 6 20.26 22.23 -16.60
N PRO A 7 21.41 21.96 -15.93
CA PRO A 7 21.94 20.60 -15.79
C PRO A 7 21.03 19.67 -14.99
N ARG A 8 20.06 20.22 -14.23
CA ARG A 8 19.04 19.45 -13.50
C ARG A 8 17.81 19.09 -14.35
N GLY A 9 17.79 19.49 -15.62
CA GLY A 9 16.65 19.29 -16.51
C GLY A 9 15.54 20.34 -16.34
N VAL A 10 14.38 20.04 -16.93
CA VAL A 10 13.17 20.88 -16.90
C VAL A 10 12.29 20.44 -15.73
N ALA A 11 11.72 21.40 -15.02
CA ALA A 11 10.73 21.09 -13.98
C ALA A 11 9.51 20.39 -14.61
N GLU A 12 8.97 19.39 -13.91
CA GLU A 12 7.76 18.69 -14.36
C GLU A 12 6.55 19.63 -14.34
N ASN A 13 5.64 19.44 -15.30
CA ASN A 13 4.38 20.19 -15.39
C ASN A 13 3.32 19.57 -14.46
N ASP A 14 2.12 20.16 -14.41
CA ASP A 14 0.97 19.70 -13.64
C ASP A 14 0.11 18.63 -14.36
N VAL A 15 0.39 18.37 -15.64
CA VAL A 15 -0.24 17.31 -16.44
C VAL A 15 0.76 16.18 -16.68
N TRP A 16 0.48 14.99 -16.13
CA TRP A 16 1.36 13.82 -16.22
C TRP A 16 0.79 12.73 -17.12
N ASN A 17 1.62 12.26 -18.05
CA ASN A 17 1.29 11.13 -18.93
C ASN A 17 1.80 9.82 -18.31
N ILE A 18 1.01 9.23 -17.41
CA ILE A 18 1.33 7.97 -16.73
C ILE A 18 0.36 6.89 -17.21
N GLN A 19 0.92 5.76 -17.66
CA GLN A 19 0.12 4.64 -18.16
C GLN A 19 -0.63 3.95 -17.02
N LEU A 20 -1.89 3.59 -17.27
CA LEU A 20 -2.70 2.81 -16.34
C LEU A 20 -2.24 1.35 -16.32
N LEU A 21 -2.54 0.64 -15.22
CA LEU A 21 -2.30 -0.80 -15.16
C LEU A 21 -3.19 -1.55 -16.13
N ASN A 22 -2.58 -2.19 -17.12
CA ASN A 22 -3.26 -3.20 -17.94
C ASN A 22 -3.29 -4.56 -17.22
N SER A 23 -3.95 -5.55 -17.84
CA SER A 23 -4.10 -6.91 -17.29
C SER A 23 -2.80 -7.71 -17.24
N GLN A 24 -1.81 -7.36 -18.07
CA GLN A 24 -0.51 -8.03 -18.18
C GLN A 24 0.59 -7.35 -17.34
N SER A 25 0.25 -6.28 -16.61
CA SER A 25 1.23 -5.54 -15.83
C SER A 25 1.81 -6.40 -14.72
N LYS A 26 3.15 -6.40 -14.58
CA LYS A 26 3.87 -7.18 -13.55
C LYS A 26 3.55 -6.72 -12.12
N GLU A 27 3.21 -5.44 -11.95
CA GLU A 27 2.78 -4.90 -10.64
C GLU A 27 1.32 -5.22 -10.31
N ARG A 28 0.54 -5.80 -11.23
CA ARG A 28 -0.90 -6.04 -11.02
C ARG A 28 -1.14 -7.09 -9.94
N LEU A 29 -1.93 -6.72 -8.93
CA LEU A 29 -2.34 -7.60 -7.82
C LEU A 29 -3.79 -8.09 -7.94
N GLY A 30 -4.48 -7.73 -9.02
CA GLY A 30 -5.90 -8.04 -9.20
C GLY A 30 -6.85 -7.11 -8.43
N TYR A 31 -6.32 -6.10 -7.73
CA TYR A 31 -7.13 -5.11 -7.02
C TYR A 31 -7.79 -4.12 -8.01
N PRO A 32 -9.13 -3.91 -7.99
CA PRO A 32 -9.83 -3.19 -9.05
C PRO A 32 -9.36 -1.75 -9.29
N SER A 33 -8.98 -1.05 -8.22
CA SER A 33 -8.63 0.37 -8.25
C SER A 33 -7.15 0.66 -8.06
N GLN A 34 -6.29 -0.35 -8.27
CA GLN A 34 -4.84 -0.25 -8.11
C GLN A 34 -4.27 0.91 -8.94
N LYS A 35 -3.45 1.74 -8.30
CA LYS A 35 -2.72 2.84 -8.96
C LYS A 35 -1.36 2.35 -9.48
N PRO A 36 -0.84 2.92 -10.59
CA PRO A 36 0.52 2.63 -11.07
C PRO A 36 1.57 3.06 -10.05
N GLU A 37 2.59 2.24 -9.80
CA GLU A 37 3.72 2.62 -8.94
C GLU A 37 4.39 3.91 -9.42
N ALA A 38 4.52 4.10 -10.74
CA ALA A 38 5.15 5.30 -11.32
C ALA A 38 4.47 6.61 -10.90
N LEU A 39 3.15 6.58 -10.67
CA LEU A 39 2.42 7.75 -10.16
C LEU A 39 2.82 8.05 -8.72
N LEU A 40 2.84 7.04 -7.86
CA LEU A 40 3.16 7.21 -6.43
C LEU A 40 4.64 7.53 -6.23
N GLU A 41 5.53 6.96 -7.05
CA GLU A 41 6.96 7.22 -7.01
C GLU A 41 7.25 8.70 -7.29
N ARG A 42 6.62 9.25 -8.32
CA ARG A 42 6.72 10.68 -8.65
C ARG A 42 6.23 11.55 -7.50
N ILE A 43 5.06 11.25 -6.93
CA ILE A 43 4.47 12.03 -5.83
C ILE A 43 5.37 11.99 -4.59
N ILE A 44 5.83 10.81 -4.18
CA ILE A 44 6.65 10.62 -2.98
C ILE A 44 8.01 11.29 -3.15
N MET A 45 8.68 11.13 -4.29
CA MET A 45 9.97 11.78 -4.55
C MET A 45 9.87 13.30 -4.59
N ALA A 46 8.77 13.86 -5.08
CA ALA A 46 8.56 15.30 -5.14
C ALA A 46 8.21 15.92 -3.77
N SER A 47 7.66 15.12 -2.85
CA SER A 47 7.03 15.62 -1.61
C SER A 47 7.69 15.14 -0.31
N SER A 48 8.76 14.35 -0.39
CA SER A 48 9.44 13.78 0.78
C SER A 48 10.89 13.41 0.48
N ASN A 49 11.70 13.28 1.53
CA ASN A 49 13.07 12.76 1.49
C ASN A 49 13.14 11.32 2.04
N GLU A 50 14.29 10.66 1.83
CA GLU A 50 14.59 9.39 2.49
C GLU A 50 14.52 9.56 4.02
N GLY A 51 13.87 8.61 4.70
CA GLY A 51 13.61 8.67 6.14
C GLY A 51 12.35 9.46 6.57
N ASP A 52 11.71 10.22 5.67
CA ASP A 52 10.42 10.85 6.00
C ASP A 52 9.29 9.80 6.14
N VAL A 53 8.17 10.21 6.74
CA VAL A 53 6.98 9.36 6.93
C VAL A 53 5.92 9.67 5.88
N VAL A 54 5.43 8.64 5.18
CA VAL A 54 4.30 8.73 4.24
C VAL A 54 3.05 8.09 4.84
N LEU A 55 1.98 8.86 4.97
CA LEU A 55 0.67 8.36 5.42
C LEU A 55 -0.27 8.19 4.22
N ASP A 56 -0.86 7.00 4.08
CA ASP A 56 -1.98 6.75 3.18
C ASP A 56 -3.16 6.18 3.95
N ALA A 57 -4.20 7.01 4.13
CA ALA A 57 -5.39 6.66 4.91
C ALA A 57 -6.40 5.77 4.15
N TYR A 58 -6.16 5.51 2.85
CA TYR A 58 -7.01 4.70 1.98
C TYR A 58 -6.15 3.83 1.06
N CYS A 59 -5.22 3.09 1.66
CA CYS A 59 -4.07 2.54 0.95
C CYS A 59 -4.43 1.40 -0.02
N GLY A 60 -5.61 0.77 0.09
CA GLY A 60 -6.05 -0.30 -0.80
C GLY A 60 -5.02 -1.43 -0.86
N CYS A 61 -4.58 -1.81 -2.07
CA CYS A 61 -3.51 -2.80 -2.26
C CYS A 61 -2.08 -2.28 -1.94
N GLY A 62 -1.98 -1.16 -1.24
CA GLY A 62 -0.75 -0.52 -0.73
C GLY A 62 0.29 -0.21 -1.78
N THR A 63 -0.13 0.40 -2.89
CA THR A 63 0.84 0.93 -3.87
C THR A 63 1.71 2.01 -3.23
N THR A 64 1.13 2.92 -2.44
CA THR A 64 1.87 3.93 -1.68
C THR A 64 2.85 3.29 -0.70
N VAL A 65 2.42 2.25 0.01
CA VAL A 65 3.25 1.49 0.97
C VAL A 65 4.46 0.86 0.29
N ALA A 66 4.24 0.12 -0.80
CA ALA A 66 5.32 -0.57 -1.51
C ALA A 66 6.35 0.40 -2.11
N VAL A 67 5.87 1.53 -2.66
CA VAL A 67 6.74 2.55 -3.23
C VAL A 67 7.48 3.32 -2.14
N ALA A 68 6.82 3.67 -1.03
CA ALA A 68 7.47 4.33 0.11
C ALA A 68 8.59 3.45 0.69
N GLU A 69 8.33 2.16 0.90
CA GLU A 69 9.32 1.18 1.34
C GLU A 69 10.52 1.12 0.37
N ARG A 70 10.26 0.99 -0.93
CA ARG A 70 11.32 0.95 -1.97
C ARG A 70 12.16 2.22 -1.99
N LEU A 71 11.52 3.37 -1.79
CA LEU A 71 12.16 4.67 -1.72
C LEU A 71 12.74 4.97 -0.33
N LYS A 72 12.71 4.01 0.61
CA LYS A 72 13.25 4.15 1.97
C LYS A 72 12.62 5.29 2.76
N ARG A 73 11.30 5.45 2.64
CA ARG A 73 10.48 6.25 3.55
C ARG A 73 9.87 5.32 4.58
N HIS A 74 9.68 5.82 5.79
CA HIS A 74 8.75 5.19 6.72
C HIS A 74 7.33 5.39 6.19
N TRP A 75 6.40 4.52 6.59
CA TRP A 75 5.03 4.63 6.11
C TRP A 75 4.00 4.15 7.14
N SER A 76 2.77 4.64 6.97
CA SER A 76 1.58 4.13 7.64
C SER A 76 0.48 4.00 6.60
N GLY A 77 -0.01 2.78 6.39
CA GLY A 77 -1.14 2.49 5.50
C GLY A 77 -2.37 2.11 6.32
N ILE A 78 -3.50 2.72 6.00
CA ILE A 78 -4.79 2.41 6.63
C ILE A 78 -5.78 2.02 5.53
N ASP A 79 -6.47 0.92 5.74
CA ASP A 79 -7.61 0.52 4.93
C ASP A 79 -8.61 -0.21 5.82
N ILE A 80 -9.90 -0.13 5.48
CA ILE A 80 -10.97 -0.74 6.27
C ILE A 80 -11.06 -2.25 6.05
N THR A 81 -10.52 -2.77 4.94
CA THR A 81 -10.72 -4.16 4.55
C THR A 81 -9.51 -5.03 4.88
N TYR A 82 -9.75 -6.22 5.42
CA TYR A 82 -8.69 -7.21 5.64
C TYR A 82 -8.03 -7.70 4.34
N GLN A 83 -8.75 -7.66 3.22
CA GLN A 83 -8.21 -8.01 1.90
C GLN A 83 -7.09 -7.07 1.47
N SER A 84 -7.30 -5.76 1.63
CA SER A 84 -6.27 -4.75 1.38
C SER A 84 -5.01 -5.06 2.19
N ILE A 85 -5.16 -5.25 3.52
CA ILE A 85 -4.01 -5.49 4.39
C ILE A 85 -3.28 -6.79 4.05
N SER A 86 -4.01 -7.88 3.78
CA SER A 86 -3.41 -9.16 3.37
C SER A 86 -2.60 -9.01 2.07
N LEU A 87 -3.15 -8.32 1.06
CA LEU A 87 -2.42 -8.05 -0.19
C LEU A 87 -1.16 -7.21 0.01
N ILE A 88 -1.18 -6.24 0.91
CA ILE A 88 0.00 -5.43 1.25
C ILE A 88 1.09 -6.30 1.84
N LEU A 89 0.75 -7.14 2.81
CA LEU A 89 1.69 -8.04 3.48
C LEU A 89 2.30 -9.02 2.48
N GLN A 90 1.47 -9.69 1.68
CA GLN A 90 1.93 -10.61 0.64
C GLN A 90 2.85 -9.91 -0.38
N ARG A 91 2.53 -8.67 -0.75
CA ARG A 91 3.36 -7.89 -1.68
C ARG A 91 4.74 -7.60 -1.08
N LEU A 92 4.79 -7.14 0.17
CA LEU A 92 6.04 -6.81 0.86
C LEU A 92 6.87 -8.06 1.11
N GLU A 93 6.25 -9.13 1.60
CA GLU A 93 6.91 -10.43 1.80
C GLU A 93 7.51 -10.98 0.51
N LYS A 94 6.75 -10.95 -0.59
CA LYS A 94 7.24 -11.42 -1.89
C LYS A 94 8.45 -10.63 -2.38
N GLN A 95 8.53 -9.35 -2.04
CA GLN A 95 9.59 -8.45 -2.53
C GLN A 95 10.82 -8.42 -1.61
N TYR A 96 10.64 -8.53 -0.30
CA TYR A 96 11.69 -8.33 0.71
C TYR A 96 11.94 -9.55 1.62
N GLY A 97 11.15 -10.62 1.48
CA GLY A 97 11.19 -11.81 2.33
C GLY A 97 10.37 -11.68 3.62
N GLU A 98 10.22 -12.78 4.37
CA GLU A 98 9.40 -12.85 5.60
C GLU A 98 9.88 -11.89 6.71
N ASP A 99 11.16 -11.52 6.73
CA ASP A 99 11.72 -10.69 7.79
C ASP A 99 11.16 -9.27 7.82
N ILE A 100 10.66 -8.75 6.69
CA ILE A 100 9.99 -7.43 6.67
C ILE A 100 8.72 -7.44 7.52
N LEU A 101 8.00 -8.57 7.56
CA LEU A 101 6.73 -8.68 8.28
C LEU A 101 6.92 -8.52 9.79
N LYS A 102 8.08 -8.91 10.31
CA LYS A 102 8.44 -8.76 11.73
C LYS A 102 8.61 -7.29 12.13
N GLN A 103 8.87 -6.41 11.16
CA GLN A 103 9.06 -4.99 11.36
C GLN A 103 7.75 -4.20 11.25
N ILE A 104 6.69 -4.81 10.71
CA ILE A 104 5.41 -4.16 10.48
C ILE A 104 4.53 -4.25 11.73
N MET A 105 4.14 -3.10 12.25
CA MET A 105 3.12 -3.02 13.30
C MET A 105 1.72 -3.06 12.70
N LEU A 106 1.07 -4.23 12.75
CA LEU A 106 -0.34 -4.39 12.34
C LEU A 106 -1.32 -4.14 13.49
N ASN A 107 -2.20 -3.16 13.32
CA ASN A 107 -3.27 -2.84 14.27
C ASN A 107 -4.64 -3.12 13.66
N GLY A 108 -5.64 -3.41 14.51
CA GLY A 108 -7.03 -3.62 14.07
C GLY A 108 -7.35 -5.02 13.51
N ILE A 109 -6.38 -5.93 13.54
CA ILE A 109 -6.56 -7.33 13.15
C ILE A 109 -6.54 -8.20 14.41
N PRO A 110 -7.48 -9.16 14.58
CA PRO A 110 -7.41 -10.13 15.65
C PRO A 110 -6.10 -10.92 15.63
N ARG A 111 -5.48 -11.08 16.80
CA ARG A 111 -4.21 -11.82 16.98
C ARG A 111 -4.29 -12.93 18.03
N ASP A 112 -5.43 -13.03 18.71
CA ASP A 112 -5.68 -14.03 19.73
C ASP A 112 -7.15 -14.47 19.68
N PHE A 113 -7.45 -15.53 20.44
CA PHE A 113 -8.80 -16.09 20.48
C PHE A 113 -9.84 -15.08 21.00
N ALA A 114 -9.45 -14.21 21.95
CA ALA A 114 -10.36 -13.24 22.55
C ALA A 114 -10.80 -12.17 21.55
N SER A 115 -9.85 -11.60 20.82
CA SER A 115 -10.08 -10.62 19.74
C SER A 115 -10.82 -11.24 18.55
N ALA A 116 -10.52 -12.50 18.20
CA ALA A 116 -11.23 -13.22 17.15
C ALA A 116 -12.70 -13.43 17.53
N LYS A 117 -12.96 -13.86 18.78
CA LYS A 117 -14.32 -14.00 19.31
C LYS A 117 -15.05 -12.67 19.38
N ALA A 118 -14.37 -11.60 19.78
CA ALA A 118 -14.94 -10.26 19.82
C ALA A 118 -15.36 -9.78 18.42
N LEU A 119 -14.55 -10.05 17.38
CA LEU A 119 -14.89 -9.76 15.99
C LEU A 119 -16.12 -10.56 15.53
N ALA A 120 -16.14 -11.87 15.78
CA ALA A 120 -17.27 -12.76 15.42
C ALA A 120 -18.61 -12.38 16.08
N GLN A 121 -18.56 -11.74 17.25
CA GLN A 121 -19.75 -11.38 18.03
C GLN A 121 -20.17 -9.91 17.83
N LYS A 122 -19.46 -9.16 16.99
CA LYS A 122 -19.70 -7.74 16.78
C LYS A 122 -21.07 -7.54 16.11
N LYS A 123 -21.91 -6.64 16.65
CA LYS A 123 -23.33 -6.51 16.24
C LYS A 123 -23.52 -6.15 14.77
N ASP A 124 -22.61 -5.36 14.21
CA ASP A 124 -22.59 -4.89 12.81
C ASP A 124 -21.95 -5.90 11.83
N ASP A 125 -21.34 -6.98 12.33
CA ASP A 125 -20.58 -7.91 11.50
C ASP A 125 -21.46 -8.75 10.56
N ARG A 126 -22.74 -8.94 10.90
CA ARG A 126 -23.70 -9.72 10.09
C ARG A 126 -23.84 -9.23 8.65
N LEU A 127 -23.62 -7.94 8.42
CA LEU A 127 -23.73 -7.32 7.08
C LEU A 127 -22.42 -7.38 6.31
N ARG A 128 -21.29 -7.16 7.01
CA ARG A 128 -19.98 -7.00 6.37
C ARG A 128 -19.16 -8.28 6.34
N LYS A 129 -19.44 -9.25 7.21
CA LYS A 129 -18.74 -10.53 7.33
C LYS A 129 -17.23 -10.36 7.52
N GLU A 130 -16.87 -9.41 8.37
CA GLU A 130 -15.48 -9.05 8.67
C GLU A 130 -14.76 -10.19 9.39
N PHE A 131 -15.45 -10.95 10.26
CA PHE A 131 -14.86 -12.16 10.84
C PHE A 131 -14.51 -13.20 9.78
N GLU A 132 -15.42 -13.55 8.87
CA GLU A 132 -15.16 -14.56 7.84
C GLU A 132 -14.10 -14.10 6.85
N LYS A 133 -14.15 -12.83 6.44
CA LYS A 133 -13.11 -12.23 5.59
C LYS A 133 -11.75 -12.30 6.25
N TRP A 134 -11.65 -11.91 7.51
CA TRP A 134 -10.41 -12.02 8.28
C TRP A 134 -9.92 -13.47 8.35
N ALA A 135 -10.78 -14.41 8.73
CA ALA A 135 -10.42 -15.81 8.95
C ALA A 135 -9.93 -16.50 7.66
N ILE A 136 -10.52 -16.17 6.51
CA ILE A 136 -10.07 -16.69 5.21
C ILE A 136 -8.76 -15.99 4.83
N LEU A 137 -8.77 -14.67 4.67
CA LEU A 137 -7.68 -13.92 4.04
C LEU A 137 -6.39 -13.83 4.86
N THR A 138 -6.43 -14.21 6.13
CA THR A 138 -5.26 -14.24 7.01
C THR A 138 -4.58 -15.62 7.04
N TYR A 139 -5.31 -16.71 6.75
CA TYR A 139 -4.82 -18.09 6.95
C TYR A 139 -4.90 -18.97 5.69
N THR A 140 -5.35 -18.42 4.56
CA THR A 140 -5.28 -19.05 3.22
C THR A 140 -4.39 -18.26 2.30
#